data_AF-A0AAD7CI24-F1
#
_entry.id   AF-A0AAD7CI24-F1
#
_cell.length_a   1.000
_cell.length_b   1.000
_cell.length_c   1.000
_cell.angle_alpha   90.00
_cell.angle_beta   90.00
_cell.angle_gamma   90.00
#
_symmetry.space_group_name_H-M   'P 1'
#
loop_
_entity.id
_entity.type
_entity.pdbx_description
1 polymer ?
#
loop_
_entity_poly.entity_id
_entity_poly.type
_entity_poly.pdbx_seq_one_letter_code
_entity_poly.pdbx_strand_id
1 'polypeptide(L)'
;MSAALPQFAWDSLFDALHLSLWPAEADPAEVESAWNEPRSLFDRIETLTRDSERWLTPDHTGSSNSRNSAADPDREPGPQSIRYISLAAHPDLAVEKLATELDWRGDAASFVIRHEYVLFMKHAMARISSPPDDSYRGRFFVTGQSGIGKSLGCYYLLFRLLATGQSVFFLNSSSNVYYFSRDGVQRASEVSEAWPRMVEALRNSWVLIDVDDKPNWMPPSIFNRAHCIVWTASESDGTRRFVKTFGAEKWYMKGWSSTEIEALTERLSVKRKRVAERLAMGGPVARSLFGGVPIPTRESMETDIQAALRDNIFAFDSGDSPIFIIQPRVSTNGLQRTDYAAEFVSDRIAHLTFDIAQDHLERIQGQLGAALDAPSTSTVAGEFLEGMIHRALNRGVRLPVIFGAGTLAGTFPLDDIQSGTPAASESAAAKRPLYLRPTSANFAILATDDKLGFVHCASGGGDYFTHRRDIFRTLLRIVTRLPRGMRRSEMPVVYCVVGTQHARVRALVGEAKRRLEELKGLEARELGEEMYVREADAEEARRRIGMFGVVGYTFHYRLGFVEVSE
;
A
#
# COMPACT_ATOMS: atom_id res chain seq x y z
N MET A 1 -49.49 -0.58 14.99
CA MET A 1 -49.45 0.29 13.78
C MET A 1 -48.66 -0.42 12.71
N SER A 2 -49.20 -0.59 11.50
CA SER A 2 -48.49 -1.26 10.39
C SER A 2 -47.14 -0.59 10.14
N ALA A 3 -46.12 -1.41 9.89
CA ALA A 3 -44.76 -0.99 9.53
C ALA A 3 -44.63 -0.69 8.02
N ALA A 4 -45.71 -0.86 7.24
CA ALA A 4 -45.69 -0.68 5.79
C ALA A 4 -45.36 0.77 5.38
N LEU A 5 -44.44 0.89 4.42
CA LEU A 5 -44.05 2.12 3.77
C LEU A 5 -44.92 2.34 2.52
N PRO A 6 -45.77 3.39 2.47
CA PRO A 6 -46.68 3.60 1.34
C PRO A 6 -46.01 3.80 -0.03
N GLN A 7 -44.74 4.22 -0.03
CA GLN A 7 -43.96 4.48 -1.25
C GLN A 7 -43.24 3.23 -1.78
N PHE A 8 -43.27 2.12 -1.03
CA PHE A 8 -42.64 0.87 -1.42
C PHE A 8 -43.74 -0.12 -1.86
N ALA A 9 -43.49 -0.84 -2.95
CA ALA A 9 -44.36 -1.92 -3.41
C ALA A 9 -44.01 -3.23 -2.68
N TRP A 10 -44.97 -4.09 -2.38
CA TRP A 10 -44.66 -5.44 -1.89
C TRP A 10 -43.85 -6.23 -2.92
N ASP A 11 -42.83 -6.96 -2.49
CA ASP A 11 -41.90 -7.67 -3.37
C ASP A 11 -41.78 -9.14 -2.96
N SER A 12 -41.97 -10.05 -3.92
CA SER A 12 -42.01 -11.48 -3.65
C SER A 12 -40.67 -12.18 -3.74
N LEU A 13 -39.59 -11.49 -4.15
CA LEU A 13 -38.28 -12.12 -4.35
C LEU A 13 -37.71 -12.63 -3.02
N PHE A 14 -37.97 -11.91 -1.93
CA PHE A 14 -37.47 -12.23 -0.60
C PHE A 14 -38.55 -12.71 0.36
N ASP A 15 -39.78 -12.97 -0.11
CA ASP A 15 -40.89 -13.42 0.74
C ASP A 15 -40.57 -14.75 1.42
N ALA A 16 -40.01 -15.72 0.69
CA ALA A 16 -39.62 -17.01 1.25
C ALA A 16 -38.55 -16.84 2.35
N LEU A 17 -37.50 -16.06 2.08
CA LEU A 17 -36.46 -15.73 3.06
C LEU A 17 -37.05 -15.09 4.32
N HIS A 18 -37.94 -14.11 4.13
CA HIS A 18 -38.57 -13.38 5.22
C HIS A 18 -39.44 -14.31 6.07
N LEU A 19 -40.33 -15.09 5.45
CA LEU A 19 -41.22 -16.02 6.15
C LEU A 19 -40.46 -17.08 6.93
N SER A 20 -39.34 -17.58 6.39
CA SER A 20 -38.53 -18.60 7.06
C SER A 20 -37.77 -18.09 8.27
N LEU A 21 -37.26 -16.86 8.22
CA LEU A 21 -36.40 -16.33 9.28
C LEU A 21 -37.16 -15.45 10.28
N TRP A 22 -38.16 -14.69 9.82
CA TRP A 22 -38.83 -13.69 10.65
C TRP A 22 -39.76 -14.36 11.68
N PRO A 23 -39.64 -14.03 12.98
CA PRO A 23 -40.55 -14.55 14.00
C PRO A 23 -42.01 -14.16 13.75
N ALA A 24 -42.91 -15.16 13.71
CA ALA A 24 -44.35 -14.91 13.73
C ALA A 24 -44.79 -14.17 15.00
N GLU A 25 -44.17 -14.49 16.15
CA GLU A 25 -44.37 -13.84 17.45
C GLU A 25 -43.00 -13.61 18.09
N ALA A 26 -42.40 -12.43 17.89
CA ALA A 26 -41.16 -12.08 18.56
C ALA A 26 -41.51 -11.43 19.90
N ASP A 27 -41.16 -12.06 21.03
CA ASP A 27 -41.08 -11.35 22.30
C ASP A 27 -39.88 -10.38 22.23
N PRO A 28 -40.10 -9.05 22.34
CA PRO A 28 -39.01 -8.07 22.32
C PRO A 28 -37.92 -8.35 23.36
N ALA A 29 -38.25 -8.98 24.50
CA ALA A 29 -37.29 -9.32 25.53
C ALA A 29 -36.38 -10.50 25.12
N GLU A 30 -36.90 -11.47 24.36
CA GLU A 30 -36.09 -12.56 23.81
C GLU A 30 -35.12 -12.05 22.74
N VAL A 31 -35.54 -11.07 21.94
CA VAL A 31 -34.72 -10.42 20.91
C VAL A 31 -33.48 -9.78 21.50
N GLU A 32 -33.58 -9.09 22.66
CA GLU A 32 -32.42 -8.50 23.34
C GLU A 32 -31.46 -9.54 23.94
N SER A 33 -31.98 -10.67 24.44
CA SER A 33 -31.11 -11.75 24.97
C SER A 33 -30.42 -12.57 23.88
N ALA A 34 -31.05 -12.70 22.70
CA ALA A 34 -30.56 -13.48 21.55
C ALA A 34 -29.27 -12.93 20.92
N TRP A 35 -28.84 -11.73 21.33
CA TRP A 35 -27.58 -11.12 20.90
C TRP A 35 -26.34 -11.75 21.56
N ASN A 36 -26.48 -12.29 22.78
CA ASN A 36 -25.35 -12.80 23.57
C ASN A 36 -25.09 -14.32 23.39
N GLU A 37 -26.13 -15.11 23.14
CA GLU A 37 -26.02 -16.53 22.78
C GLU A 37 -27.06 -16.87 21.69
N PRO A 38 -26.66 -17.28 20.48
CA PRO A 38 -27.58 -17.38 19.37
C PRO A 38 -28.37 -18.70 19.42
N ARG A 39 -29.36 -18.78 20.30
CA ARG A 39 -30.43 -19.78 20.22
C ARG A 39 -31.44 -19.48 19.09
N SER A 40 -31.33 -18.35 18.37
CA SER A 40 -32.40 -17.92 17.44
C SER A 40 -32.11 -18.09 15.95
N LEU A 41 -30.85 -18.02 15.48
CA LEU A 41 -30.57 -18.29 14.06
C LEU A 41 -30.37 -19.79 13.85
N PHE A 42 -29.50 -20.40 14.65
CA PHE A 42 -29.22 -21.82 14.52
C PHE A 42 -30.35 -22.69 15.06
N ASP A 43 -30.97 -22.42 16.22
CA ASP A 43 -32.09 -23.30 16.61
C ASP A 43 -33.27 -23.16 15.65
N ARG A 44 -33.47 -22.01 14.96
CA ARG A 44 -34.49 -21.86 13.91
C ARG A 44 -34.10 -22.55 12.61
N ILE A 45 -32.84 -22.41 12.18
CA ILE A 45 -32.29 -23.14 11.04
C ILE A 45 -32.24 -24.66 11.34
N GLU A 46 -31.90 -25.10 12.55
CA GLU A 46 -31.86 -26.48 13.07
C GLU A 46 -33.25 -27.06 13.27
N THR A 47 -34.25 -26.30 13.75
CA THR A 47 -35.65 -26.77 13.73
C THR A 47 -36.15 -27.00 12.30
N LEU A 48 -35.55 -26.33 11.31
CA LEU A 48 -35.76 -26.58 9.88
C LEU A 48 -34.79 -27.64 9.29
N THR A 49 -33.75 -28.09 10.02
CA THR A 49 -32.75 -29.10 9.60
C THR A 49 -32.59 -30.27 10.58
N ARG A 50 -33.70 -30.85 11.05
CA ARG A 50 -33.64 -32.09 11.85
C ARG A 50 -33.00 -33.30 11.16
N ASP A 51 -32.59 -33.21 9.90
CA ASP A 51 -31.94 -34.30 9.16
C ASP A 51 -30.46 -34.10 8.83
N SER A 52 -29.79 -33.04 9.29
CA SER A 52 -28.37 -32.87 8.98
C SER A 52 -27.56 -32.09 10.02
N GLU A 53 -27.25 -32.68 11.17
CA GLU A 53 -25.90 -32.57 11.76
C GLU A 53 -25.67 -33.44 13.01
N ARG A 54 -24.64 -34.29 12.91
CA ARG A 54 -23.86 -34.74 14.06
C ARG A 54 -23.00 -33.57 14.51
N TRP A 55 -23.34 -33.00 15.66
CA TRP A 55 -22.42 -32.20 16.45
C TRP A 55 -21.20 -33.06 16.82
N LEU A 56 -20.00 -32.70 16.35
CA LEU A 56 -18.77 -33.12 17.03
C LEU A 56 -18.46 -32.06 18.08
N THR A 57 -19.16 -32.13 19.22
CA THR A 57 -18.61 -31.60 20.46
C THR A 57 -17.34 -32.40 20.75
N PRO A 58 -16.16 -31.77 20.89
CA PRO A 58 -15.07 -32.41 21.59
C PRO A 58 -15.58 -32.72 22.99
N ASP A 59 -15.54 -33.99 23.40
CA ASP A 59 -15.68 -34.36 24.81
C ASP A 59 -14.57 -33.63 25.58
N HIS A 60 -14.87 -32.44 26.11
CA HIS A 60 -14.11 -31.81 27.17
C HIS A 60 -14.49 -32.42 28.51
N THR A 61 -14.49 -33.75 28.58
CA THR A 61 -14.45 -34.55 29.81
C THR A 61 -13.04 -35.15 29.95
N GLY A 62 -12.03 -34.28 29.90
CA GLY A 62 -10.63 -34.71 29.85
C GLY A 62 -9.65 -33.70 30.43
N SER A 63 -9.66 -33.56 31.75
CA SER A 63 -8.49 -33.25 32.59
C SER A 63 -7.82 -31.87 32.48
N SER A 64 -8.15 -31.04 33.47
CA SER A 64 -7.28 -30.29 34.40
C SER A 64 -6.11 -29.40 33.91
N ASN A 65 -6.17 -28.15 34.38
CA ASN A 65 -5.06 -27.24 34.72
C ASN A 65 -4.28 -26.54 33.59
N SER A 66 -4.96 -25.73 32.77
CA SER A 66 -4.33 -24.54 32.16
C SER A 66 -4.92 -23.27 32.79
N ARG A 67 -4.04 -22.44 33.36
CA ARG A 67 -4.39 -21.17 34.00
C ARG A 67 -5.03 -20.22 32.98
N ASN A 68 -6.08 -19.54 33.41
CA ASN A 68 -6.81 -18.47 32.73
C ASN A 68 -5.90 -17.38 32.15
N SER A 69 -5.33 -17.57 30.96
CA SER A 69 -5.14 -16.46 30.04
C SER A 69 -6.53 -16.13 29.49
N ALA A 70 -7.01 -14.90 29.65
CA ALA A 70 -8.22 -14.45 28.97
C ALA A 70 -8.16 -14.91 27.51
N ALA A 71 -9.11 -15.74 27.08
CA ALA A 71 -9.08 -16.37 25.77
C ALA A 71 -9.00 -15.28 24.71
N ASP A 72 -7.91 -15.27 23.95
CA ASP A 72 -7.72 -14.34 22.85
C ASP A 72 -8.92 -14.45 21.89
N PRO A 73 -9.76 -13.42 21.74
CA PRO A 73 -10.95 -13.47 20.89
C PRO A 73 -10.59 -13.64 19.40
N ASP A 74 -9.33 -13.37 19.04
CA ASP A 74 -8.79 -13.58 17.70
C ASP A 74 -8.18 -14.97 17.50
N ARG A 75 -8.18 -15.85 18.52
CA ARG A 75 -7.70 -17.23 18.38
C ARG A 75 -8.59 -17.98 17.39
N GLU A 76 -7.96 -18.54 16.35
CA GLU A 76 -8.67 -19.31 15.35
C GLU A 76 -9.30 -20.56 15.97
N PRO A 77 -10.60 -20.81 15.70
CA PRO A 77 -11.25 -22.01 16.18
C PRO A 77 -10.85 -23.20 15.29
N GLY A 78 -10.86 -24.44 15.81
CA GLY A 78 -10.40 -25.62 15.05
C GLY A 78 -11.36 -26.04 13.91
N PRO A 79 -10.95 -26.91 12.96
CA PRO A 79 -11.74 -27.24 11.76
C PRO A 79 -13.18 -27.71 12.03
N GLN A 80 -13.38 -28.46 13.10
CA GLN A 80 -14.69 -29.00 13.50
C GLN A 80 -15.67 -27.92 14.01
N SER A 81 -15.21 -26.68 14.20
CA SER A 81 -16.04 -25.58 14.67
C SER A 81 -16.65 -24.73 13.54
N ILE A 82 -16.19 -24.94 12.29
CA ILE A 82 -16.67 -24.16 11.16
C ILE A 82 -18.10 -24.61 10.82
N ARG A 83 -19.04 -23.67 10.89
CA ARG A 83 -20.45 -23.92 10.64
C ARG A 83 -20.80 -23.61 9.19
N TYR A 84 -21.76 -24.33 8.64
CA TYR A 84 -22.30 -24.08 7.31
C TYR A 84 -23.82 -24.22 7.32
N ILE A 85 -24.48 -23.57 6.37
CA ILE A 85 -25.90 -23.77 6.07
C ILE A 85 -26.00 -24.43 4.71
N SER A 86 -26.66 -25.58 4.62
CA SER A 86 -26.93 -26.24 3.33
C SER A 86 -27.96 -25.43 2.55
N LEU A 87 -27.55 -24.83 1.41
CA LEU A 87 -28.47 -24.06 0.58
C LEU A 87 -29.48 -24.95 -0.15
N ALA A 88 -29.12 -26.21 -0.40
CA ALA A 88 -30.04 -27.20 -0.99
C ALA A 88 -31.14 -27.63 -0.01
N ALA A 89 -30.83 -27.68 1.30
CA ALA A 89 -31.82 -27.95 2.34
C ALA A 89 -32.69 -26.72 2.65
N HIS A 90 -32.20 -25.52 2.35
CA HIS A 90 -32.86 -24.24 2.60
C HIS A 90 -32.85 -23.36 1.34
N PRO A 91 -33.59 -23.74 0.28
CA PRO A 91 -33.61 -22.97 -0.97
C PRO A 91 -34.20 -21.57 -0.79
N ASP A 92 -34.98 -21.34 0.25
CA ASP A 92 -35.49 -20.04 0.68
C ASP A 92 -34.38 -19.05 1.09
N LEU A 93 -33.23 -19.55 1.53
CA LEU A 93 -32.04 -18.74 1.81
C LEU A 93 -31.22 -18.44 0.56
N ALA A 94 -31.45 -19.18 -0.53
CA ALA A 94 -30.71 -19.08 -1.78
C ALA A 94 -31.27 -17.95 -2.67
N VAL A 95 -31.13 -16.71 -2.19
CA VAL A 95 -31.52 -15.51 -2.92
C VAL A 95 -30.33 -14.90 -3.66
N GLU A 96 -30.55 -14.39 -4.87
CA GLU A 96 -29.57 -13.60 -5.64
C GLU A 96 -28.20 -14.32 -5.81
N LYS A 97 -27.13 -13.79 -5.21
CA LYS A 97 -25.78 -14.38 -5.28
C LYS A 97 -25.75 -15.81 -4.71
N LEU A 98 -26.59 -16.11 -3.71
CA LEU A 98 -26.68 -17.45 -3.14
C LEU A 98 -27.50 -18.41 -4.02
N ALA A 99 -28.44 -17.89 -4.82
CA ALA A 99 -29.12 -18.68 -5.85
C ALA A 99 -28.11 -19.19 -6.88
N THR A 100 -27.19 -18.33 -7.32
CA THR A 100 -26.12 -18.73 -8.25
C THR A 100 -25.21 -19.82 -7.68
N GLU A 101 -24.88 -19.75 -6.38
CA GLU A 101 -24.11 -20.81 -5.72
C GLU A 101 -24.90 -22.13 -5.65
N LEU A 102 -26.22 -22.06 -5.39
CA LEU A 102 -27.10 -23.22 -5.42
C LEU A 102 -27.21 -23.84 -6.82
N ASP A 103 -27.46 -23.03 -7.84
CA ASP A 103 -27.57 -23.47 -9.23
C ASP A 103 -26.29 -24.14 -9.72
N TRP A 104 -25.13 -23.60 -9.34
CA TRP A 104 -23.84 -24.12 -9.78
C TRP A 104 -23.43 -25.41 -9.06
N ARG A 105 -23.72 -25.52 -7.76
CA ARG A 105 -23.19 -26.61 -6.91
C ARG A 105 -24.23 -27.65 -6.50
N GLY A 106 -25.52 -27.41 -6.75
CA GLY A 106 -26.62 -28.28 -6.34
C GLY A 106 -26.54 -28.63 -4.86
N ASP A 107 -26.59 -29.92 -4.54
CA ASP A 107 -26.58 -30.44 -3.16
C ASP A 107 -25.31 -30.09 -2.36
N ALA A 108 -24.22 -29.73 -3.04
CA ALA A 108 -22.98 -29.30 -2.40
C ALA A 108 -22.96 -27.80 -2.07
N ALA A 109 -23.98 -27.04 -2.45
CA ALA A 109 -24.08 -25.62 -2.16
C ALA A 109 -24.20 -25.39 -0.65
N SER A 110 -23.28 -24.60 -0.10
CA SER A 110 -23.19 -24.36 1.34
C SER A 110 -22.78 -22.92 1.60
N PHE A 111 -23.46 -22.27 2.55
CA PHE A 111 -23.12 -20.96 3.06
C PHE A 111 -22.25 -21.11 4.31
N VAL A 112 -20.96 -20.80 4.20
CA VAL A 112 -20.01 -20.91 5.32
C VAL A 112 -20.14 -19.71 6.26
N ILE A 113 -20.31 -19.98 7.54
CA ILE A 113 -20.36 -18.95 8.58
C ILE A 113 -18.95 -18.77 9.14
N ARG A 114 -18.29 -17.72 8.66
CA ARG A 114 -16.93 -17.36 9.07
C ARG A 114 -16.93 -16.77 10.48
N HIS A 115 -15.87 -17.05 11.23
CA HIS A 115 -15.64 -16.41 12.54
C HIS A 115 -15.58 -14.89 12.40
N GLU A 116 -15.01 -14.42 11.30
CA GLU A 116 -14.89 -13.00 10.96
C GLU A 116 -16.25 -12.29 10.86
N TYR A 117 -17.31 -12.98 10.38
CA TYR A 117 -18.65 -12.40 10.32
C TYR A 117 -19.25 -12.22 11.72
N VAL A 118 -19.00 -13.20 12.59
CA VAL A 118 -19.43 -13.16 14.00
C VAL A 118 -18.71 -12.04 14.75
N LEU A 119 -17.39 -11.92 14.55
CA LEU A 119 -16.59 -10.85 15.17
C LEU A 119 -17.06 -9.47 14.73
N PHE A 120 -17.30 -9.27 13.42
CA PHE A 120 -17.82 -8.00 12.93
C PHE A 120 -19.19 -7.67 13.54
N MET A 121 -20.11 -8.64 13.60
CA MET A 121 -21.43 -8.42 14.19
C MET A 121 -21.34 -8.01 15.67
N LYS A 122 -20.52 -8.70 16.46
CA LYS A 122 -20.28 -8.36 17.88
C LYS A 122 -19.72 -6.95 18.02
N HIS A 123 -18.76 -6.58 17.16
CA HIS A 123 -18.19 -5.24 17.14
C HIS A 123 -19.23 -4.18 16.81
N ALA A 124 -20.02 -4.40 15.75
CA ALA A 124 -21.07 -3.49 15.34
C ALA A 124 -22.09 -3.25 16.46
N MET A 125 -22.54 -4.32 17.13
CA MET A 125 -23.42 -4.23 18.30
C MET A 125 -22.79 -3.39 19.42
N ALA A 126 -21.56 -3.70 19.82
CA ALA A 126 -20.89 -3.02 20.93
C ALA A 126 -20.75 -1.51 20.69
N ARG A 127 -20.45 -1.12 19.44
CA ARG A 127 -20.32 0.29 19.04
C ARG A 127 -21.66 1.02 19.02
N ILE A 128 -22.73 0.35 18.62
CA ILE A 128 -24.10 0.90 18.64
C ILE A 128 -24.57 1.09 20.08
N SER A 129 -24.31 0.13 20.98
CA SER A 129 -24.76 0.15 22.38
C SER A 129 -23.91 1.02 23.32
N SER A 130 -22.75 1.50 22.86
CA SER A 130 -21.95 2.45 23.64
C SER A 130 -22.74 3.76 23.91
N PRO A 131 -22.35 4.66 24.86
CA PRO A 131 -23.06 5.92 25.26
C PRO A 131 -23.42 6.91 24.12
N PRO A 132 -23.86 8.17 24.27
CA PRO A 132 -24.18 9.00 23.08
C PRO A 132 -23.01 9.82 22.49
N ASP A 133 -21.88 9.96 23.20
CA ASP A 133 -20.85 10.98 22.94
C ASP A 133 -20.06 10.86 21.61
N ASP A 134 -20.41 9.91 20.75
CA ASP A 134 -19.72 9.66 19.47
C ASP A 134 -20.74 9.79 18.32
N SER A 135 -20.69 10.88 17.57
CA SER A 135 -21.70 11.23 16.54
C SER A 135 -21.72 10.30 15.32
N TYR A 136 -20.77 9.35 15.25
CA TYR A 136 -20.57 8.46 14.10
C TYR A 136 -20.77 6.97 14.41
N ARG A 137 -21.44 6.63 15.51
CA ARG A 137 -21.71 5.23 15.93
C ARG A 137 -22.41 4.43 14.85
N GLY A 138 -22.10 3.15 14.69
CA GLY A 138 -22.92 2.28 13.85
C GLY A 138 -22.82 2.56 12.35
N ARG A 139 -21.76 3.22 11.88
CA ARG A 139 -21.51 3.45 10.44
C ARG A 139 -20.24 2.69 10.09
N PHE A 140 -20.35 1.64 9.27
CA PHE A 140 -19.25 0.73 8.98
C PHE A 140 -19.02 0.58 7.48
N PHE A 141 -17.74 0.57 7.10
CA PHE A 141 -17.28 0.17 5.78
C PHE A 141 -16.47 -1.11 5.89
N VAL A 142 -17.09 -2.24 5.53
CA VAL A 142 -16.45 -3.55 5.55
C VAL A 142 -15.75 -3.78 4.22
N THR A 143 -14.44 -3.87 4.25
CA THR A 143 -13.60 -3.96 3.06
C THR A 143 -12.54 -5.07 3.17
N GLY A 144 -11.72 -5.22 2.14
CA GLY A 144 -10.73 -6.30 1.99
C GLY A 144 -10.66 -6.80 0.55
N GLN A 145 -9.87 -7.85 0.31
CA GLN A 145 -9.64 -8.38 -1.04
C GLN A 145 -10.95 -8.74 -1.77
N SER A 146 -11.00 -8.54 -3.09
CA SER A 146 -12.11 -9.05 -3.90
C SER A 146 -12.25 -10.57 -3.75
N GLY A 147 -13.49 -11.06 -3.62
CA GLY A 147 -13.77 -12.49 -3.48
C GLY A 147 -13.52 -13.12 -2.09
N ILE A 148 -13.14 -12.33 -1.09
CA ILE A 148 -12.86 -12.80 0.29
C ILE A 148 -14.13 -13.18 1.08
N GLY A 149 -15.32 -12.83 0.59
CA GLY A 149 -16.61 -13.13 1.24
C GLY A 149 -17.34 -11.93 1.85
N LYS A 150 -16.99 -10.68 1.48
CA LYS A 150 -17.68 -9.48 1.99
C LYS A 150 -19.20 -9.51 1.77
N SER A 151 -19.64 -9.78 0.54
CA SER A 151 -21.06 -9.93 0.21
C SER A 151 -21.72 -11.03 1.03
N LEU A 152 -21.07 -12.20 1.19
CA LEU A 152 -21.58 -13.28 2.05
C LEU A 152 -21.70 -12.84 3.52
N GLY A 153 -20.75 -12.05 4.02
CA GLY A 153 -20.85 -11.40 5.33
C GLY A 153 -22.08 -10.49 5.43
N CYS A 154 -22.42 -9.75 4.37
CA CYS A 154 -23.64 -8.94 4.32
C CYS A 154 -24.92 -9.81 4.42
N TYR A 155 -24.98 -10.93 3.69
CA TYR A 155 -26.09 -11.90 3.83
C TYR A 155 -26.15 -12.52 5.22
N TYR A 156 -25.01 -12.84 5.84
CA TYR A 156 -24.99 -13.32 7.22
C TYR A 156 -25.63 -12.31 8.18
N LEU A 157 -25.30 -11.01 8.04
CA LEU A 157 -25.92 -9.95 8.84
C LEU A 157 -27.42 -9.86 8.58
N LEU A 158 -27.85 -9.90 7.31
CA LEU A 158 -29.26 -9.92 6.94
C LEU A 158 -29.99 -11.08 7.63
N PHE A 159 -29.47 -12.31 7.51
CA PHE A 159 -30.08 -13.49 8.13
C PHE A 159 -30.20 -13.35 9.66
N ARG A 160 -29.13 -12.86 10.32
CA ARG A 160 -29.14 -12.62 11.78
C ARG A 160 -30.18 -11.57 12.18
N LEU A 161 -30.30 -10.48 11.43
CA LEU A 161 -31.25 -9.41 11.71
C LEU A 161 -32.70 -9.89 11.51
N LEU A 162 -32.99 -10.64 10.44
CA LEU A 162 -34.32 -11.21 10.20
C LEU A 162 -34.69 -12.23 11.28
N ALA A 163 -33.77 -13.13 11.64
CA ALA A 163 -33.99 -14.13 12.69
C ALA A 163 -34.23 -13.52 14.08
N THR A 164 -33.82 -12.26 14.28
CA THR A 164 -34.04 -11.48 15.51
C THR A 164 -35.17 -10.46 15.36
N GLY A 165 -35.94 -10.49 14.27
CA GLY A 165 -37.06 -9.58 14.03
C GLY A 165 -36.67 -8.12 13.88
N GLN A 166 -35.41 -7.84 13.52
CA GLN A 166 -34.93 -6.47 13.29
C GLN A 166 -35.28 -6.02 11.88
N SER A 167 -35.75 -4.77 11.77
CA SER A 167 -36.06 -4.18 10.47
C SER A 167 -34.77 -3.79 9.71
N VAL A 168 -34.76 -4.05 8.41
CA VAL A 168 -33.56 -3.89 7.57
C VAL A 168 -33.91 -3.28 6.23
N PHE A 169 -33.20 -2.23 5.84
CA PHE A 169 -33.08 -1.80 4.45
C PHE A 169 -31.89 -2.52 3.81
N PHE A 170 -32.11 -3.23 2.71
CA PHE A 170 -31.07 -3.97 2.00
C PHE A 170 -30.95 -3.49 0.56
N LEU A 171 -29.72 -3.19 0.15
CA LEU A 171 -29.37 -2.77 -1.21
C LEU A 171 -28.36 -3.76 -1.78
N ASN A 172 -28.80 -4.60 -2.70
CA ASN A 172 -27.93 -5.50 -3.48
C ASN A 172 -27.60 -4.95 -4.88
N SER A 173 -28.21 -3.83 -5.25
CA SER A 173 -28.05 -3.17 -6.53
C SER A 173 -28.24 -1.65 -6.36
N SER A 174 -27.69 -0.88 -7.29
CA SER A 174 -27.78 0.59 -7.27
C SER A 174 -29.18 1.14 -7.48
N SER A 175 -30.13 0.29 -7.88
CA SER A 175 -31.47 0.68 -8.35
C SER A 175 -32.62 0.19 -7.48
N ASN A 176 -32.35 -0.63 -6.45
CA ASN A 176 -33.39 -1.23 -5.63
C ASN A 176 -33.03 -1.13 -4.15
N VAL A 177 -34.03 -0.75 -3.35
CA VAL A 177 -33.98 -0.76 -1.90
C VAL A 177 -35.09 -1.67 -1.40
N TYR A 178 -34.70 -2.75 -0.74
CA TYR A 178 -35.63 -3.68 -0.09
C TYR A 178 -35.78 -3.29 1.38
N TYR A 179 -36.99 -3.28 1.90
CA TYR A 179 -37.29 -3.02 3.31
C TYR A 179 -37.97 -4.24 3.92
N PHE A 180 -37.26 -4.89 4.83
CA PHE A 180 -37.73 -6.01 5.62
C PHE A 180 -38.31 -5.49 6.93
N SER A 181 -39.57 -5.82 7.18
CA SER A 181 -40.28 -5.46 8.40
C SER A 181 -41.12 -6.64 8.87
N ARG A 182 -41.79 -6.54 10.02
CA ARG A 182 -42.68 -7.62 10.47
C ARG A 182 -43.87 -7.90 9.54
N ASP A 183 -44.22 -6.93 8.69
CA ASP A 183 -45.38 -7.04 7.80
C ASP A 183 -44.99 -7.74 6.46
N GLY A 184 -43.70 -7.99 6.21
CA GLY A 184 -43.16 -8.60 4.99
C GLY A 184 -42.05 -7.78 4.35
N VAL A 185 -41.82 -8.00 3.05
CA VAL A 185 -40.78 -7.30 2.27
C VAL A 185 -41.42 -6.33 1.27
N GLN A 186 -40.94 -5.09 1.28
CA GLN A 186 -41.30 -4.10 0.28
C GLN A 186 -40.06 -3.61 -0.49
N ARG A 187 -40.25 -3.07 -1.69
CA ARG A 187 -39.20 -2.56 -2.58
C ARG A 187 -39.53 -1.18 -3.12
N ALA A 188 -38.52 -0.33 -3.22
CA ALA A 188 -38.58 0.93 -3.95
C ALA A 188 -37.33 1.11 -4.82
N SER A 189 -37.45 1.91 -5.89
CA SER A 189 -36.32 2.29 -6.74
C SER A 189 -35.53 3.48 -6.21
N GLU A 190 -36.14 4.26 -5.30
CA GLU A 190 -35.57 5.47 -4.74
C GLU A 190 -35.97 5.63 -3.28
N VAL A 191 -35.27 6.52 -2.58
CA VAL A 191 -35.56 6.91 -1.19
C VAL A 191 -35.50 8.43 -1.09
N SER A 192 -36.42 9.04 -0.35
CA SER A 192 -36.52 10.50 -0.23
C SER A 192 -36.75 10.99 1.19
N GLU A 193 -36.03 12.06 1.59
CA GLU A 193 -36.24 12.71 2.90
C GLU A 193 -37.66 13.28 3.05
N ALA A 194 -38.37 13.47 1.93
CA ALA A 194 -39.75 13.92 1.90
C ALA A 194 -40.77 12.84 2.32
N TRP A 195 -40.36 11.62 2.68
CA TRP A 195 -41.25 10.53 3.10
C TRP A 195 -41.12 10.27 4.61
N PRO A 196 -41.98 10.89 5.46
CA PRO A 196 -41.80 10.87 6.91
C PRO A 196 -41.79 9.46 7.52
N ARG A 197 -42.65 8.56 7.02
CA ARG A 197 -42.71 7.16 7.51
C ARG A 197 -41.42 6.39 7.24
N MET A 198 -40.76 6.65 6.11
CA MET A 198 -39.48 6.01 5.81
C MET A 198 -38.37 6.59 6.70
N VAL A 199 -38.36 7.91 6.95
CA VAL A 199 -37.43 8.53 7.90
C VAL A 199 -37.58 7.94 9.30
N GLU A 200 -38.83 7.72 9.74
CA GLU A 200 -39.13 7.05 11.02
C GLU A 200 -38.67 5.59 11.04
N ALA A 201 -38.95 4.83 9.99
CA ALA A 201 -38.49 3.46 9.85
C ALA A 201 -36.97 3.37 9.94
N LEU A 202 -36.24 4.18 9.15
CA LEU A 202 -34.77 4.22 9.14
C LEU A 202 -34.18 4.35 10.55
N ARG A 203 -34.72 5.24 11.40
CA ARG A 203 -34.20 5.46 12.77
C ARG A 203 -34.15 4.20 13.62
N ASN A 204 -34.98 3.20 13.31
CA ASN A 204 -35.09 1.93 14.01
C ASN A 204 -34.59 0.74 13.17
N SER A 205 -34.02 0.99 12.00
CA SER A 205 -33.61 -0.04 11.05
C SER A 205 -32.11 -0.04 10.79
N TRP A 206 -31.62 -1.22 10.43
CA TRP A 206 -30.31 -1.39 9.81
C TRP A 206 -30.37 -1.03 8.32
N VAL A 207 -29.28 -0.53 7.77
CA VAL A 207 -29.08 -0.38 6.33
C VAL A 207 -27.88 -1.22 5.94
N LEU A 208 -28.12 -2.25 5.14
CA LEU A 208 -27.10 -3.14 4.58
C LEU A 208 -26.92 -2.84 3.09
N ILE A 209 -25.69 -2.51 2.69
CA ILE A 209 -25.34 -2.15 1.32
C ILE A 209 -24.33 -3.17 0.80
N ASP A 210 -24.73 -3.98 -0.17
CA ASP A 210 -23.89 -4.90 -0.96
C ASP A 210 -23.91 -4.48 -2.44
N VAL A 211 -23.55 -3.22 -2.69
CA VAL A 211 -23.42 -2.65 -4.03
C VAL A 211 -21.93 -2.42 -4.28
N ASP A 212 -21.40 -3.03 -5.34
CA ASP A 212 -20.03 -2.77 -5.79
C ASP A 212 -19.87 -1.29 -6.13
N ASP A 213 -18.69 -0.73 -5.88
CA ASP A 213 -18.43 0.68 -6.18
C ASP A 213 -18.56 0.92 -7.69
N LYS A 214 -19.56 1.74 -8.05
CA LYS A 214 -19.75 2.21 -9.43
C LYS A 214 -19.31 3.66 -9.50
N PRO A 215 -18.62 4.08 -10.58
CA PRO A 215 -18.30 5.48 -10.77
C PRO A 215 -19.57 6.33 -10.62
N ASN A 216 -19.53 7.29 -9.69
CA ASN A 216 -20.60 8.23 -9.38
C ASN A 216 -21.81 7.69 -8.60
N TRP A 217 -21.80 6.43 -8.14
CA TRP A 217 -22.81 5.95 -7.22
C TRP A 217 -22.41 6.23 -5.78
N MET A 218 -23.35 6.70 -4.96
CA MET A 218 -23.16 6.93 -3.53
C MET A 218 -24.44 6.52 -2.81
N PRO A 219 -24.33 5.94 -1.59
CA PRO A 219 -25.49 5.72 -0.74
C PRO A 219 -26.27 7.03 -0.53
N PRO A 220 -27.61 7.01 -0.66
CA PRO A 220 -28.46 8.16 -0.35
C PRO A 220 -28.17 8.76 1.02
N SER A 221 -28.05 10.10 1.09
CA SER A 221 -27.70 10.82 2.33
C SER A 221 -28.65 10.55 3.49
N ILE A 222 -29.92 10.27 3.18
CA ILE A 222 -30.96 9.94 4.14
C ILE A 222 -30.60 8.72 4.99
N PHE A 223 -29.78 7.79 4.49
CA PHE A 223 -29.36 6.64 5.27
C PHE A 223 -28.55 7.03 6.50
N ASN A 224 -27.99 8.25 6.60
CA ASN A 224 -27.43 8.78 7.85
C ASN A 224 -28.41 8.78 9.03
N ARG A 225 -29.73 8.73 8.77
CA ARG A 225 -30.77 8.61 9.78
C ARG A 225 -30.93 7.20 10.32
N ALA A 226 -30.28 6.21 9.72
CA ALA A 226 -30.39 4.82 10.12
C ALA A 226 -29.84 4.57 11.52
N HIS A 227 -30.35 3.53 12.17
CA HIS A 227 -29.79 3.03 13.43
C HIS A 227 -28.35 2.55 13.21
N CYS A 228 -28.14 1.76 12.17
CA CYS A 228 -26.82 1.29 11.72
C CYS A 228 -26.74 1.26 10.19
N ILE A 229 -25.56 1.53 9.63
CA ILE A 229 -25.25 1.41 8.21
C ILE A 229 -24.01 0.53 8.06
N VAL A 230 -24.10 -0.51 7.24
CA VAL A 230 -22.97 -1.35 6.86
C VAL A 230 -22.88 -1.36 5.35
N TRP A 231 -21.75 -0.95 4.80
CA TRP A 231 -21.45 -1.13 3.38
C TRP A 231 -20.30 -2.12 3.21
N THR A 232 -20.58 -3.23 2.51
CA THR A 232 -19.58 -4.19 2.06
C THR A 232 -19.15 -3.91 0.62
N ALA A 233 -17.91 -3.46 0.39
CA ALA A 233 -17.34 -3.32 -0.95
C ALA A 233 -15.81 -3.42 -0.94
N SER A 234 -15.21 -3.64 -2.12
CA SER A 234 -13.75 -3.50 -2.28
C SER A 234 -13.36 -2.03 -2.13
N GLU A 235 -12.13 -1.78 -1.68
CA GLU A 235 -11.63 -0.41 -1.49
C GLU A 235 -11.37 0.26 -2.85
N SER A 236 -11.80 1.51 -2.97
CA SER A 236 -11.80 2.29 -4.21
C SER A 236 -11.98 3.78 -3.88
N ASP A 237 -11.84 4.66 -4.87
CA ASP A 237 -12.03 6.10 -4.62
C ASP A 237 -13.46 6.47 -4.18
N GLY A 238 -14.49 5.77 -4.67
CA GLY A 238 -15.87 6.00 -4.24
C GLY A 238 -16.10 5.67 -2.76
N THR A 239 -15.45 4.62 -2.26
CA THR A 239 -15.60 4.19 -0.86
C THR A 239 -14.85 5.11 0.12
N ARG A 240 -13.78 5.78 -0.31
CA ARG A 240 -13.16 6.89 0.47
C ARG A 240 -14.13 8.03 0.73
N ARG A 241 -14.96 8.37 -0.26
CA ARG A 241 -16.00 9.40 -0.12
C ARG A 241 -17.05 8.97 0.90
N PHE A 242 -17.44 7.71 0.93
CA PHE A 242 -18.36 7.18 1.94
C PHE A 242 -17.80 7.28 3.36
N VAL A 243 -16.59 6.79 3.58
CA VAL A 243 -15.90 6.88 4.87
C VAL A 243 -15.88 8.33 5.36
N LYS A 244 -15.54 9.28 4.48
CA LYS A 244 -15.54 10.71 4.81
C LYS A 244 -16.95 11.29 5.05
N THR A 245 -17.93 10.93 4.24
CA THR A 245 -19.28 11.54 4.26
C THR A 245 -20.12 11.02 5.42
N PHE A 246 -20.04 9.72 5.70
CA PHE A 246 -20.79 9.05 6.75
C PHE A 246 -20.00 8.91 8.06
N GLY A 247 -18.72 9.32 8.07
CA GLY A 247 -17.80 9.07 9.19
C GLY A 247 -17.65 7.58 9.48
N ALA A 248 -17.69 6.74 8.45
CA ALA A 248 -17.77 5.30 8.61
C ALA A 248 -16.44 4.73 9.12
N GLU A 249 -16.52 3.84 10.11
CA GLU A 249 -15.40 3.07 10.60
C GLU A 249 -15.05 1.96 9.59
N LYS A 250 -13.78 1.88 9.19
CA LYS A 250 -13.31 0.80 8.32
C LYS A 250 -13.16 -0.50 9.11
N TRP A 251 -13.62 -1.60 8.52
CA TRP A 251 -13.36 -2.95 8.98
C TRP A 251 -12.70 -3.76 7.85
N TYR A 252 -11.40 -3.95 7.92
CA TYR A 252 -10.68 -4.84 7.01
C TYR A 252 -10.97 -6.31 7.39
N MET A 253 -11.63 -7.02 6.48
CA MET A 253 -11.97 -8.43 6.62
C MET A 253 -10.72 -9.30 6.40
N LYS A 254 -10.44 -10.20 7.33
CA LYS A 254 -9.34 -11.17 7.19
C LYS A 254 -9.54 -12.13 6.01
N GLY A 255 -8.41 -12.58 5.46
CA GLY A 255 -8.33 -13.76 4.60
C GLY A 255 -8.96 -14.99 5.24
N TRP A 256 -9.31 -15.99 4.44
CA TRP A 256 -9.80 -17.25 4.96
C TRP A 256 -8.71 -17.93 5.78
N SER A 257 -9.04 -18.37 6.99
CA SER A 257 -8.06 -19.11 7.78
C SER A 257 -7.75 -20.45 7.12
N SER A 258 -6.59 -21.03 7.44
CA SER A 258 -6.26 -22.41 7.00
C SER A 258 -7.37 -23.39 7.40
N THR A 259 -7.94 -23.18 8.57
CA THR A 259 -9.03 -23.97 9.12
C THR A 259 -10.33 -23.84 8.30
N GLU A 260 -10.72 -22.61 7.94
CA GLU A 260 -11.87 -22.36 7.06
C GLU A 260 -11.67 -23.01 5.68
N ILE A 261 -10.46 -22.94 5.14
CA ILE A 261 -10.09 -23.53 3.85
C ILE A 261 -10.15 -25.06 3.91
N GLU A 262 -9.60 -25.68 4.95
CA GLU A 262 -9.60 -27.13 5.15
C GLU A 262 -11.03 -27.67 5.27
N ALA A 263 -11.86 -27.06 6.11
CA ALA A 263 -13.25 -27.47 6.30
C ALA A 263 -14.04 -27.41 4.98
N LEU A 264 -13.89 -26.32 4.22
CA LEU A 264 -14.58 -26.18 2.94
C LEU A 264 -14.02 -27.13 1.87
N THR A 265 -12.72 -27.41 1.89
CA THR A 265 -12.08 -28.37 0.98
C THR A 265 -12.66 -29.77 1.16
N GLU A 266 -12.84 -30.20 2.41
CA GLU A 266 -13.42 -31.49 2.75
C GLU A 266 -14.90 -31.54 2.35
N ARG A 267 -15.68 -30.52 2.70
CA ARG A 267 -17.10 -30.42 2.39
C ARG A 267 -17.38 -30.49 0.88
N LEU A 268 -16.58 -29.77 0.09
CA LEU A 268 -16.73 -29.72 -1.37
C LEU A 268 -16.02 -30.86 -2.10
N SER A 269 -15.37 -31.79 -1.37
CA SER A 269 -14.59 -32.89 -1.95
C SER A 269 -13.54 -32.43 -2.98
N VAL A 270 -12.97 -31.24 -2.76
CA VAL A 270 -11.93 -30.70 -3.66
C VAL A 270 -10.59 -31.34 -3.31
N LYS A 271 -9.82 -31.74 -4.33
CA LYS A 271 -8.49 -32.32 -4.11
C LYS A 271 -7.59 -31.33 -3.37
N ARG A 272 -7.08 -31.69 -2.18
CA ARG A 272 -6.18 -30.85 -1.37
C ARG A 272 -4.99 -30.27 -2.16
N LYS A 273 -4.40 -31.07 -3.06
CA LYS A 273 -3.31 -30.61 -3.96
C LYS A 273 -3.72 -29.38 -4.79
N ARG A 274 -4.94 -29.38 -5.35
CA ARG A 274 -5.47 -28.25 -6.15
C ARG A 274 -5.68 -27.00 -5.29
N VAL A 275 -6.14 -27.18 -4.05
CA VAL A 275 -6.32 -26.06 -3.10
C VAL A 275 -4.98 -25.47 -2.70
N ALA A 276 -3.98 -26.31 -2.39
CA ALA A 276 -2.63 -25.85 -2.07
C ALA A 276 -1.98 -25.09 -3.23
N GLU A 277 -2.13 -25.59 -4.47
CA GLU A 277 -1.66 -24.90 -5.68
C GLU A 277 -2.35 -23.54 -5.85
N ARG A 278 -3.66 -23.45 -5.60
CA ARG A 278 -4.41 -22.19 -5.68
C ARG A 278 -4.05 -21.22 -4.56
N LEU A 279 -3.86 -21.72 -3.34
CA LEU A 279 -3.45 -20.92 -2.18
C LEU A 279 -2.09 -20.27 -2.42
N ALA A 280 -1.14 -21.00 -2.99
CA ALA A 280 0.18 -20.49 -3.35
C ALA A 280 0.15 -19.41 -4.46
N MET A 281 -0.97 -19.26 -5.18
CA MET A 281 -1.05 -18.41 -6.37
C MET A 281 -2.04 -17.25 -6.20
N GLY A 282 -3.16 -17.46 -5.51
CA GLY A 282 -4.23 -16.48 -5.32
C GLY A 282 -4.58 -16.22 -3.86
N GLY A 283 -3.84 -16.81 -2.92
CA GLY A 283 -3.96 -16.54 -1.50
C GLY A 283 -5.23 -17.12 -0.87
N PRO A 284 -5.52 -16.77 0.39
CA PRO A 284 -6.64 -17.29 1.15
C PRO A 284 -7.96 -16.58 0.77
N VAL A 285 -8.27 -16.54 -0.52
CA VAL A 285 -9.46 -15.90 -1.09
C VAL A 285 -10.40 -16.99 -1.61
N ALA A 286 -11.56 -17.17 -0.98
CA ALA A 286 -12.47 -18.27 -1.32
C ALA A 286 -12.88 -18.31 -2.80
N ARG A 287 -13.11 -17.15 -3.44
CA ARG A 287 -13.42 -17.11 -4.87
C ARG A 287 -12.26 -17.68 -5.72
N SER A 288 -11.01 -17.40 -5.37
CA SER A 288 -9.83 -17.93 -6.09
C SER A 288 -9.62 -19.41 -5.80
N LEU A 289 -9.87 -19.85 -4.56
CA LEU A 289 -9.67 -21.24 -4.14
C LEU A 289 -10.76 -22.15 -4.71
N PHE A 290 -12.02 -21.76 -4.60
CA PHE A 290 -13.18 -22.61 -4.85
C PHE A 290 -14.07 -22.14 -5.99
N GLY A 291 -13.94 -20.89 -6.46
CA GLY A 291 -14.59 -20.44 -7.68
C GLY A 291 -13.95 -21.12 -8.88
N GLY A 292 -14.73 -21.43 -9.91
CA GLY A 292 -14.26 -22.08 -11.14
C GLY A 292 -13.19 -21.31 -11.92
N VAL A 293 -12.66 -20.22 -11.38
CA VAL A 293 -11.59 -19.38 -11.93
C VAL A 293 -10.36 -20.23 -12.25
N PRO A 294 -9.81 -20.17 -13.48
CA PRO A 294 -8.55 -20.81 -13.81
C PRO A 294 -7.40 -20.35 -12.89
N ILE A 295 -6.44 -21.23 -12.63
CA ILE A 295 -5.22 -20.83 -11.91
C ILE A 295 -4.47 -19.86 -12.83
N PRO A 296 -4.07 -18.66 -12.36
CA PRO A 296 -3.26 -17.75 -13.16
C PRO A 296 -2.03 -18.47 -13.71
N THR A 297 -1.78 -18.33 -15.01
CA THR A 297 -0.53 -18.83 -15.60
C THR A 297 0.63 -17.99 -15.10
N ARG A 298 1.86 -18.54 -15.15
CA ARG A 298 3.06 -17.77 -14.84
C ARG A 298 3.12 -16.47 -15.66
N GLU A 299 2.89 -16.56 -16.96
CA GLU A 299 2.88 -15.42 -17.88
C GLU A 299 1.84 -14.35 -17.50
N SER A 300 0.63 -14.75 -17.08
CA SER A 300 -0.38 -13.81 -16.57
C SER A 300 0.13 -13.07 -15.35
N MET A 301 0.72 -13.78 -14.38
CA MET A 301 1.26 -13.14 -13.18
C MET A 301 2.44 -12.23 -13.48
N GLU A 302 3.35 -12.63 -14.38
CA GLU A 302 4.45 -11.76 -14.82
C GLU A 302 3.92 -10.49 -15.45
N THR A 303 2.86 -10.59 -16.26
CA THR A 303 2.17 -9.44 -16.86
C THR A 303 1.58 -8.52 -15.80
N ASP A 304 0.89 -9.08 -14.80
CA ASP A 304 0.29 -8.32 -13.69
C ASP A 304 1.37 -7.63 -12.85
N ILE A 305 2.48 -8.32 -12.56
CA ILE A 305 3.63 -7.76 -11.83
C ILE A 305 4.26 -6.62 -12.62
N GLN A 306 4.48 -6.82 -13.92
CA GLN A 306 5.04 -5.79 -14.80
C GLN A 306 4.11 -4.59 -14.97
N ALA A 307 2.79 -4.80 -14.98
CA ALA A 307 1.82 -3.71 -14.98
C ALA A 307 1.93 -2.90 -13.68
N ALA A 308 1.94 -3.59 -12.53
CA ALA A 308 1.99 -2.92 -11.24
C ALA A 308 3.31 -2.17 -10.99
N LEU A 309 4.45 -2.71 -11.46
CA LEU A 309 5.76 -2.03 -11.40
C LEU A 309 5.84 -0.80 -12.32
N ARG A 310 5.09 -0.78 -13.43
CA ARG A 310 5.05 0.37 -14.36
C ARG A 310 4.28 1.55 -13.77
N ASP A 311 3.18 1.28 -13.08
CA ASP A 311 2.29 2.34 -12.59
C ASP A 311 2.89 3.09 -11.41
N ASN A 312 3.53 2.40 -10.46
CA ASN A 312 4.34 3.03 -9.41
C ASN A 312 5.26 2.03 -8.71
N ILE A 313 6.58 2.13 -8.96
CA ILE A 313 7.62 1.30 -8.32
C ILE A 313 7.57 1.36 -6.77
N PHE A 314 7.00 2.42 -6.21
CA PHE A 314 6.93 2.66 -4.76
C PHE A 314 5.55 2.43 -4.14
N ALA A 315 4.49 2.25 -4.94
CA ALA A 315 3.14 2.03 -4.42
C ALA A 315 2.38 1.10 -5.36
N PHE A 316 2.41 -0.19 -5.06
CA PHE A 316 1.47 -1.12 -5.66
C PHE A 316 0.05 -0.68 -5.27
N ASP A 317 -0.79 -0.37 -6.25
CA ASP A 317 -2.22 -0.20 -5.98
C ASP A 317 -2.79 -1.59 -5.64
N SER A 318 -2.95 -1.83 -4.34
CA SER A 318 -3.25 -3.16 -3.79
C SER A 318 -4.71 -3.57 -3.96
N GLY A 319 -5.58 -2.69 -4.46
CA GLY A 319 -7.04 -2.82 -4.36
C GLY A 319 -7.60 -4.14 -4.94
N ASP A 320 -7.08 -4.58 -6.08
CA ASP A 320 -7.52 -5.80 -6.76
C ASP A 320 -6.38 -6.61 -7.40
N SER A 321 -5.13 -6.30 -7.05
CA SER A 321 -3.98 -7.02 -7.61
C SER A 321 -3.94 -8.47 -7.09
N PRO A 322 -3.79 -9.49 -7.97
CA PRO A 322 -3.61 -10.88 -7.55
C PRO A 322 -2.23 -11.13 -6.90
N ILE A 323 -1.39 -10.11 -6.77
CA ILE A 323 -0.04 -10.19 -6.22
C ILE A 323 -0.06 -10.03 -4.69
N PHE A 324 -1.01 -9.25 -4.17
CA PHE A 324 -1.06 -8.88 -2.77
C PHE A 324 -2.34 -9.39 -2.09
N ILE A 325 -2.21 -9.68 -0.80
CA ILE A 325 -3.32 -9.87 0.13
C ILE A 325 -3.35 -8.66 1.04
N ILE A 326 -4.52 -8.05 1.16
CA ILE A 326 -4.78 -7.04 2.18
C ILE A 326 -5.16 -7.74 3.49
N GLN A 327 -4.36 -7.56 4.53
CA GLN A 327 -4.64 -8.08 5.88
C GLN A 327 -4.73 -6.95 6.91
N PRO A 328 -5.57 -7.08 7.94
CA PRO A 328 -5.57 -6.14 9.06
C PRO A 328 -4.23 -6.18 9.79
N ARG A 329 -3.76 -5.01 10.26
CA ARG A 329 -2.44 -4.92 10.90
C ARG A 329 -2.45 -5.53 12.29
N VAL A 330 -1.46 -6.36 12.61
CA VAL A 330 -1.27 -6.85 13.98
C VAL A 330 -0.43 -5.85 14.76
N SER A 331 -0.95 -5.38 15.90
CA SER A 331 -0.26 -4.49 16.83
C SER A 331 0.04 -5.19 18.15
N THR A 332 0.79 -4.55 19.05
CA THR A 332 1.02 -5.06 20.41
C THR A 332 -0.27 -5.20 21.22
N ASN A 333 -1.34 -4.51 20.82
CA ASN A 333 -2.66 -4.53 21.46
C ASN A 333 -3.63 -5.49 20.76
N GLY A 334 -3.12 -6.37 19.89
CA GLY A 334 -3.92 -7.26 19.06
C GLY A 334 -4.19 -6.68 17.67
N LEU A 335 -5.16 -7.28 16.99
CA LEU A 335 -5.46 -7.01 15.59
C LEU A 335 -6.19 -5.67 15.41
N GLN A 336 -5.61 -4.79 14.59
CA GLN A 336 -6.19 -3.50 14.23
C GLN A 336 -6.92 -3.63 12.88
N ARG A 337 -8.24 -3.48 12.91
CA ARG A 337 -9.11 -3.65 11.73
C ARG A 337 -9.42 -2.35 10.99
N THR A 338 -8.88 -1.26 11.50
CA THR A 338 -8.96 0.09 10.90
C THR A 338 -7.73 0.45 10.07
N ASP A 339 -6.65 -0.35 10.18
CA ASP A 339 -5.41 -0.24 9.41
C ASP A 339 -5.13 -1.58 8.71
N TYR A 340 -4.36 -1.55 7.62
CA TYR A 340 -4.03 -2.75 6.86
C TYR A 340 -2.56 -2.80 6.45
N ALA A 341 -2.08 -4.01 6.21
CA ALA A 341 -0.83 -4.30 5.54
C ALA A 341 -1.15 -5.00 4.21
N ALA A 342 -0.41 -4.64 3.16
CA ALA A 342 -0.36 -5.41 1.94
C ALA A 342 0.81 -6.39 2.06
N GLU A 343 0.51 -7.68 1.92
CA GLU A 343 1.49 -8.76 1.93
C GLU A 343 1.48 -9.47 0.58
N PHE A 344 2.59 -10.06 0.16
CA PHE A 344 2.56 -10.92 -1.02
C PHE A 344 1.64 -12.12 -0.78
N VAL A 345 0.92 -12.53 -1.83
CA VAL A 345 0.05 -13.69 -1.79
C VAL A 345 0.77 -14.97 -1.33
N SER A 346 2.03 -15.12 -1.74
CA SER A 346 2.89 -16.21 -1.31
C SER A 346 4.36 -15.85 -1.50
N ASP A 347 5.24 -16.61 -0.84
CA ASP A 347 6.70 -16.52 -1.04
C ASP A 347 7.09 -16.69 -2.50
N ARG A 348 6.37 -17.56 -3.23
CA ARG A 348 6.60 -17.79 -4.66
C ARG A 348 6.34 -16.51 -5.47
N ILE A 349 5.25 -15.81 -5.18
CA ILE A 349 4.92 -14.54 -5.84
C ILE A 349 5.90 -13.44 -5.41
N ALA A 350 6.33 -13.44 -4.15
CA ALA A 350 7.34 -12.51 -3.65
C ALA A 350 8.67 -12.68 -4.40
N HIS A 351 9.15 -13.91 -4.57
CA HIS A 351 10.36 -14.21 -5.34
C HIS A 351 10.20 -13.85 -6.82
N LEU A 352 9.10 -14.24 -7.45
CA LEU A 352 8.84 -13.87 -8.84
C LEU A 352 8.79 -12.35 -9.04
N THR A 353 8.17 -11.64 -8.10
CA THR A 353 8.11 -10.17 -8.11
C THR A 353 9.49 -9.57 -7.92
N PHE A 354 10.31 -10.13 -7.03
CA PHE A 354 11.67 -9.68 -6.81
C PHE A 354 12.53 -9.82 -8.07
N ASP A 355 12.47 -10.97 -8.74
CA ASP A 355 13.22 -11.24 -9.97
C ASP A 355 12.81 -10.25 -11.07
N ILE A 356 11.50 -10.09 -11.31
CA ILE A 356 10.98 -9.15 -12.33
C ILE A 356 11.31 -7.70 -11.97
N ALA A 357 11.22 -7.33 -10.69
CA ALA A 357 11.57 -5.99 -10.23
C ALA A 357 13.07 -5.74 -10.41
N GLN A 358 13.93 -6.72 -10.15
CA GLN A 358 15.36 -6.61 -10.38
C GLN A 358 15.66 -6.40 -11.88
N ASP A 359 15.09 -7.23 -12.76
CA ASP A 359 15.23 -7.10 -14.21
C ASP A 359 14.72 -5.73 -14.69
N HIS A 360 13.59 -5.28 -14.14
CA HIS A 360 13.00 -3.99 -14.46
C HIS A 360 13.91 -2.82 -14.04
N LEU A 361 14.51 -2.90 -12.84
CA LEU A 361 15.46 -1.91 -12.34
C LEU A 361 16.75 -1.90 -13.15
N GLU A 362 17.28 -3.07 -13.53
CA GLU A 362 18.45 -3.18 -14.39
C GLU A 362 18.18 -2.58 -15.77
N ARG A 363 17.00 -2.83 -16.34
CA ARG A 363 16.55 -2.22 -17.59
C ARG A 363 16.40 -0.71 -17.47
N ILE A 364 15.79 -0.19 -16.42
CA ILE A 364 15.70 1.26 -16.17
C ILE A 364 17.09 1.87 -16.01
N GLN A 365 17.98 1.21 -15.25
CA GLN A 365 19.36 1.65 -15.06
C GLN A 365 20.11 1.68 -16.40
N GLY A 366 19.91 0.69 -17.27
CA GLY A 366 20.47 0.64 -18.61
C GLY A 366 19.91 1.72 -19.53
N GLN A 367 18.59 1.95 -19.50
CA GLN A 367 17.93 3.03 -20.25
C GLN A 367 18.39 4.42 -19.78
N LEU A 368 18.50 4.61 -18.46
CA LEU A 368 19.07 5.82 -17.89
C LEU A 368 20.53 5.96 -18.31
N GLY A 369 21.34 4.90 -18.24
CA GLY A 369 22.70 4.89 -18.77
C GLY A 369 22.74 5.39 -20.22
N ALA A 370 22.03 4.71 -21.12
CA ALA A 370 21.96 5.08 -22.53
C ALA A 370 21.47 6.52 -22.77
N ALA A 371 20.46 6.97 -22.02
CA ALA A 371 19.95 8.33 -22.09
C ALA A 371 20.95 9.36 -21.54
N LEU A 372 21.68 9.06 -20.47
CA LEU A 372 22.74 9.94 -19.97
C LEU A 372 23.97 9.93 -20.89
N ASP A 373 24.16 8.87 -21.68
CA ASP A 373 25.28 8.70 -22.61
C ASP A 373 25.03 9.24 -24.03
N ALA A 374 23.79 9.60 -24.36
CA ALA A 374 23.50 10.26 -25.62
C ALA A 374 23.95 11.74 -25.57
N PRO A 375 24.72 12.25 -26.57
CA PRO A 375 25.17 13.64 -26.59
C PRO A 375 24.02 14.66 -26.54
N SER A 376 22.89 14.33 -27.19
CA SER A 376 21.69 15.17 -27.28
C SER A 376 20.97 15.40 -25.96
N THR A 377 21.24 14.58 -24.95
CA THR A 377 20.58 14.59 -23.64
C THR A 377 21.56 14.89 -22.50
N SER A 378 22.83 15.17 -22.81
CA SER A 378 23.90 15.42 -21.82
C SER A 378 23.59 16.56 -20.83
N THR A 379 22.98 17.65 -21.27
CA THR A 379 22.55 18.74 -20.38
C THR A 379 21.46 18.29 -19.40
N VAL A 380 20.41 17.62 -19.91
CA VAL A 380 19.30 17.09 -19.09
C VAL A 380 19.81 16.01 -18.14
N ALA A 381 20.78 15.22 -18.59
CA ALA A 381 21.46 14.20 -17.83
C ALA A 381 22.24 14.78 -16.65
N GLY A 382 23.00 15.85 -16.88
CA GLY A 382 23.70 16.61 -15.85
C GLY A 382 22.73 17.17 -14.81
N GLU A 383 21.67 17.85 -15.25
CA GLU A 383 20.62 18.40 -14.37
C GLU A 383 19.91 17.31 -13.55
N PHE A 384 19.62 16.17 -14.17
CA PHE A 384 18.98 15.05 -13.49
C PHE A 384 19.90 14.46 -12.41
N LEU A 385 21.16 14.16 -12.74
CA LEU A 385 22.15 13.64 -11.79
C LEU A 385 22.42 14.64 -10.65
N GLU A 386 22.50 15.93 -10.96
CA GLU A 386 22.55 17.02 -9.98
C GLU A 386 21.35 16.97 -9.03
N GLY A 387 20.13 16.86 -9.56
CA GLY A 387 18.91 16.72 -8.77
C GLY A 387 18.89 15.45 -7.90
N MET A 388 19.49 14.35 -8.38
CA MET A 388 19.68 13.14 -7.59
C MET A 388 20.67 13.34 -6.45
N ILE A 389 21.82 13.98 -6.71
CA ILE A 389 22.80 14.35 -5.68
C ILE A 389 22.13 15.21 -4.61
N HIS A 390 21.39 16.25 -5.01
CA HIS A 390 20.68 17.13 -4.08
C HIS A 390 19.68 16.37 -3.19
N ARG A 391 18.86 15.49 -3.78
CA ARG A 391 17.91 14.65 -3.01
C ARG A 391 18.64 13.66 -2.08
N ALA A 392 19.74 13.07 -2.52
CA ALA A 392 20.54 12.14 -1.73
C ALA A 392 21.13 12.86 -0.51
N LEU A 393 21.70 14.05 -0.70
CA LEU A 393 22.26 14.88 0.37
C LEU A 393 21.19 15.29 1.39
N ASN A 394 20.01 15.72 0.93
CA ASN A 394 18.90 16.07 1.83
C ASN A 394 18.34 14.88 2.63
N ARG A 395 18.56 13.64 2.15
CA ARG A 395 18.20 12.40 2.87
C ARG A 395 19.32 11.88 3.77
N GLY A 396 20.46 12.59 3.86
CA GLY A 396 21.62 12.17 4.65
C GLY A 396 22.43 11.02 4.03
N VAL A 397 22.24 10.73 2.74
CA VAL A 397 23.04 9.73 2.02
C VAL A 397 24.47 10.22 1.92
N ARG A 398 25.43 9.33 2.23
CA ARG A 398 26.84 9.65 2.25
C ARG A 398 27.41 9.65 0.83
N LEU A 399 28.05 10.73 0.43
CA LEU A 399 29.16 10.69 -0.51
C LEU A 399 30.42 10.65 0.36
N PRO A 400 31.00 9.46 0.66
CA PRO A 400 31.96 9.26 1.74
C PRO A 400 33.15 10.21 1.70
N VAL A 401 33.56 10.61 0.50
CA VAL A 401 34.70 11.51 0.31
C VAL A 401 34.32 12.99 0.44
N ILE A 402 33.03 13.37 0.40
CA ILE A 402 32.58 14.79 0.39
C ILE A 402 31.74 15.20 1.62
N PHE A 403 31.12 14.29 2.37
CA PHE A 403 30.28 14.67 3.54
C PHE A 403 30.43 13.76 4.76
N GLY A 404 30.27 14.35 5.95
CA GLY A 404 29.92 13.64 7.19
C GLY A 404 28.39 13.42 7.29
N ALA A 405 27.96 12.41 8.06
CA ALA A 405 26.55 12.01 8.15
C ALA A 405 25.64 13.15 8.68
N GLY A 406 24.46 13.33 8.05
CA GLY A 406 23.38 14.18 8.59
C GLY A 406 23.48 15.69 8.29
N THR A 407 24.32 16.10 7.33
CA THR A 407 24.57 17.53 7.07
C THR A 407 23.67 18.08 5.96
N LEU A 408 22.80 19.05 6.28
CA LEU A 408 21.98 19.77 5.30
C LEU A 408 22.84 20.77 4.51
N ALA A 409 22.81 20.68 3.18
CA ALA A 409 23.55 21.60 2.31
C ALA A 409 22.71 22.83 1.92
N GLY A 410 23.31 24.01 1.90
CA GLY A 410 22.73 25.21 1.31
C GLY A 410 23.10 25.31 -0.18
N THR A 411 22.15 25.66 -1.04
CA THR A 411 22.35 25.77 -2.50
C THR A 411 22.43 27.23 -2.93
N PHE A 412 23.49 27.60 -3.65
CA PHE A 412 23.74 28.97 -4.11
C PHE A 412 24.25 29.01 -5.55
N PRO A 413 23.77 29.95 -6.39
CA PRO A 413 24.41 30.27 -7.66
C PRO A 413 25.85 30.77 -7.42
N LEU A 414 26.80 30.35 -8.27
CA LEU A 414 28.20 30.76 -8.12
C LEU A 414 28.38 32.29 -8.26
N ASP A 415 27.55 32.95 -9.06
CA ASP A 415 27.59 34.39 -9.33
C ASP A 415 27.17 35.23 -8.11
N ASP A 416 26.31 34.69 -7.25
CA ASP A 416 25.86 35.36 -6.02
C ASP A 416 26.97 35.45 -4.97
N ILE A 417 27.94 34.53 -5.01
CA ILE A 417 29.09 34.54 -4.10
C ILE A 417 30.13 35.56 -4.54
N GLN A 418 30.34 35.73 -5.84
CA GLN A 418 31.28 36.73 -6.36
C GLN A 418 30.81 38.16 -6.07
N SER A 419 29.50 38.37 -5.99
CA SER A 419 28.90 39.67 -5.61
C SER A 419 28.86 39.93 -4.10
N GLY A 420 29.25 38.95 -3.27
CA GLY A 420 29.34 39.12 -1.81
C GLY A 420 27.98 39.17 -1.10
N THR A 421 26.96 38.48 -1.61
CA THR A 421 25.62 38.49 -0.98
C THR A 421 25.62 37.93 0.46
N PRO A 422 24.81 38.50 1.36
CA PRO A 422 24.80 38.16 2.80
C PRO A 422 24.40 36.70 3.11
N ALA A 423 23.68 36.02 2.22
CA ALA A 423 23.25 34.64 2.44
C ALA A 423 24.43 33.62 2.40
N ALA A 424 25.49 33.90 1.61
CA ALA A 424 26.71 33.10 1.61
C ALA A 424 27.53 33.28 2.91
N SER A 425 27.45 34.47 3.51
CA SER A 425 28.06 34.80 4.81
C SER A 425 27.37 34.05 5.96
N GLU A 426 26.03 33.98 5.97
CA GLU A 426 25.27 33.25 7.00
C GLU A 426 25.47 31.73 6.93
N SER A 427 25.54 31.13 5.73
CA SER A 427 25.83 29.69 5.59
C SER A 427 27.25 29.33 6.04
N ALA A 428 28.23 30.20 5.75
CA ALA A 428 29.61 30.05 6.21
C ALA A 428 29.73 30.15 7.75
N ALA A 429 28.90 30.98 8.38
CA ALA A 429 28.80 31.05 9.85
C ALA A 429 28.14 29.80 10.46
N ALA A 430 27.24 29.15 9.72
CA ALA A 430 26.47 27.99 10.18
C ALA A 430 27.18 26.62 10.03
N LYS A 431 28.43 26.59 9.54
CA LYS A 431 29.18 25.34 9.25
C LYS A 431 28.42 24.36 8.34
N ARG A 432 27.59 24.90 7.44
CA ARG A 432 26.81 24.07 6.51
C ARG A 432 27.57 23.90 5.20
N PRO A 433 27.58 22.68 4.63
CA PRO A 433 28.08 22.46 3.29
C PRO A 433 27.40 23.38 2.29
N LEU A 434 28.20 23.90 1.38
CA LEU A 434 27.79 24.84 0.36
C LEU A 434 27.81 24.16 -0.99
N TYR A 435 26.65 24.03 -1.63
CA TYR A 435 26.52 23.57 -3.00
C TYR A 435 26.50 24.78 -3.92
N LEU A 436 27.57 24.96 -4.70
CA LEU A 436 27.68 26.02 -5.70
C LEU A 436 27.36 25.42 -7.06
N ARG A 437 26.29 25.94 -7.65
CA ARG A 437 25.88 25.59 -9.00
C ARG A 437 26.63 26.48 -9.99
N PRO A 438 27.62 25.96 -10.75
CA PRO A 438 28.19 26.71 -11.87
C PRO A 438 27.17 26.80 -13.01
N THR A 439 27.42 27.70 -13.96
CA THR A 439 26.62 27.86 -15.18
C THR A 439 26.71 26.67 -16.15
N SER A 440 27.64 25.74 -15.91
CA SER A 440 27.77 24.50 -16.69
C SER A 440 26.95 23.37 -16.07
N ALA A 441 26.08 22.72 -16.85
CA ALA A 441 25.22 21.62 -16.42
C ALA A 441 25.98 20.35 -15.95
N ASN A 442 27.29 20.27 -16.19
CA ASN A 442 28.08 19.07 -15.90
C ASN A 442 29.00 19.20 -14.69
N PHE A 443 29.07 20.38 -14.07
CA PHE A 443 29.95 20.61 -12.93
C PHE A 443 29.16 21.09 -11.73
N ALA A 444 29.63 20.76 -10.54
CA ALA A 444 29.18 21.37 -9.31
C ALA A 444 30.34 21.52 -8.34
N ILE A 445 30.29 22.53 -7.48
CA ILE A 445 31.28 22.72 -6.44
C ILE A 445 30.59 22.49 -5.10
N LEU A 446 31.22 21.68 -4.27
CA LEU A 446 30.79 21.33 -2.94
C LEU A 446 31.85 21.82 -1.96
N ALA A 447 31.58 22.85 -1.18
CA ALA A 447 32.49 23.31 -0.14
C ALA A 447 32.00 22.87 1.23
N THR A 448 32.87 22.25 2.03
CA THR A 448 32.64 21.98 3.45
C THR A 448 33.68 22.71 4.30
N ASP A 449 33.59 22.60 5.62
CA ASP A 449 34.57 23.20 6.54
C ASP A 449 35.99 22.61 6.38
N ASP A 450 36.07 21.38 5.87
CA ASP A 450 37.27 20.55 5.84
C ASP A 450 37.77 20.20 4.43
N LYS A 451 36.99 20.44 3.36
CA LYS A 451 37.36 20.06 1.99
C LYS A 451 36.55 20.82 0.93
N LEU A 452 37.08 20.80 -0.29
CA LEU A 452 36.41 21.31 -1.48
C LEU A 452 36.25 20.20 -2.53
N GLY A 453 35.03 19.73 -2.72
CA GLY A 453 34.67 18.78 -3.76
C GLY A 453 34.31 19.49 -5.07
N PHE A 454 34.84 19.01 -6.19
CA PHE A 454 34.42 19.37 -7.53
C PHE A 454 33.77 18.15 -8.16
N VAL A 455 32.44 18.18 -8.29
CA VAL A 455 31.69 17.09 -8.89
C VAL A 455 31.58 17.32 -10.39
N HIS A 456 31.99 16.33 -11.16
CA HIS A 456 31.82 16.29 -12.60
C HIS A 456 30.88 15.14 -12.96
N CYS A 457 29.75 15.48 -13.58
CA CYS A 457 28.83 14.51 -14.16
C CYS A 457 29.38 14.01 -15.51
N ALA A 458 29.80 12.74 -15.55
CA ALA A 458 30.22 12.05 -16.76
C ALA A 458 29.00 11.73 -17.64
N SER A 459 28.50 12.71 -18.40
CA SER A 459 27.46 12.53 -19.41
C SER A 459 28.04 12.33 -20.83
N GLY A 460 27.30 11.64 -21.69
CA GLY A 460 27.56 11.13 -23.04
C GLY A 460 28.63 11.66 -23.98
N GLY A 461 29.41 10.69 -24.51
CA GLY A 461 29.68 10.45 -25.94
C GLY A 461 30.47 11.46 -26.78
N GLY A 462 30.54 12.71 -26.38
CA GLY A 462 31.37 13.70 -27.06
C GLY A 462 32.80 13.64 -26.55
N ASP A 463 33.75 13.78 -27.45
CA ASP A 463 35.12 14.25 -27.20
C ASP A 463 35.15 15.66 -26.54
N TYR A 464 34.18 16.02 -25.71
CA TYR A 464 34.24 17.20 -24.84
C TYR A 464 35.36 17.10 -23.79
N PHE A 465 36.03 15.94 -23.72
CA PHE A 465 37.35 15.78 -23.12
C PHE A 465 38.52 16.19 -24.03
N THR A 466 38.29 16.84 -25.17
CA THR A 466 39.35 17.62 -25.85
C THR A 466 39.93 18.74 -24.96
N HIS A 467 39.30 19.05 -23.81
CA HIS A 467 39.87 19.82 -22.71
C HIS A 467 40.70 19.00 -21.68
N ARG A 468 41.17 17.78 -22.02
CA ARG A 468 42.03 16.91 -21.19
C ARG A 468 43.20 17.62 -20.49
N ARG A 469 43.72 18.71 -21.05
CA ARG A 469 44.83 19.48 -20.46
C ARG A 469 44.41 20.47 -19.37
N ASP A 470 43.16 20.95 -19.38
CA ASP A 470 42.78 22.17 -18.65
C ASP A 470 41.87 21.96 -17.44
N ILE A 471 41.48 20.72 -17.11
CA ILE A 471 40.56 20.52 -15.99
C ILE A 471 41.18 20.96 -14.66
N PHE A 472 42.38 20.47 -14.33
CA PHE A 472 43.09 20.89 -13.13
C PHE A 472 43.46 22.37 -13.17
N ARG A 473 43.73 22.93 -14.35
CA ARG A 473 43.93 24.38 -14.55
C ARG A 473 42.68 25.17 -14.18
N THR A 474 41.52 24.73 -14.64
CA THR A 474 40.22 25.34 -14.33
C THR A 474 39.91 25.22 -12.85
N LEU A 475 40.10 24.03 -12.27
CA LEU A 475 39.94 23.81 -10.84
C LEU A 475 40.87 24.72 -10.02
N LEU A 476 42.16 24.81 -10.36
CA LEU A 476 43.10 25.70 -9.68
C LEU A 476 42.68 27.18 -9.80
N ARG A 477 42.20 27.61 -10.97
CA ARG A 477 41.65 28.96 -11.16
C ARG A 477 40.43 29.21 -10.27
N ILE A 478 39.55 28.23 -10.10
CA ILE A 478 38.40 28.34 -9.21
C ILE A 478 38.88 28.46 -7.75
N VAL A 479 39.75 27.54 -7.30
CA VAL A 479 40.29 27.52 -5.93
C VAL A 479 41.03 28.82 -5.58
N THR A 480 41.76 29.39 -6.54
CA THR A 480 42.47 30.68 -6.38
C THR A 480 41.56 31.90 -6.42
N ARG A 481 40.31 31.76 -6.89
CA ARG A 481 39.31 32.84 -6.93
C ARG A 481 38.29 32.79 -5.79
N LEU A 482 38.17 31.68 -5.06
CA LEU A 482 37.26 31.58 -3.91
C LEU A 482 37.47 32.71 -2.87
N PRO A 483 36.47 33.13 -2.09
CA PRO A 483 36.64 34.14 -1.05
C PRO A 483 37.70 33.74 -0.01
N ARG A 484 38.41 34.72 0.60
CA ARG A 484 39.48 34.46 1.59
C ARG A 484 39.05 33.54 2.74
N GLY A 485 37.79 33.62 3.18
CA GLY A 485 37.22 32.74 4.22
C GLY A 485 37.13 31.26 3.83
N MET A 486 37.07 30.96 2.52
CA MET A 486 37.08 29.60 1.97
C MET A 486 38.49 29.17 1.51
N ARG A 487 39.45 30.09 1.42
CA ARG A 487 40.87 29.80 1.11
C ARG A 487 41.63 29.39 2.37
N ARG A 488 41.17 28.36 3.07
CA ARG A 488 42.05 27.73 4.07
C ARG A 488 43.22 27.12 3.32
N SER A 489 44.44 27.54 3.67
CA SER A 489 45.68 27.15 2.98
C SER A 489 45.88 25.64 2.92
N GLU A 490 45.21 24.86 3.78
CA GLU A 490 45.37 23.41 3.95
C GLU A 490 44.11 22.59 3.60
N MET A 491 43.08 23.19 3.01
CA MET A 491 41.86 22.46 2.66
C MET A 491 42.04 21.52 1.45
N PRO A 492 41.95 20.18 1.61
CA PRO A 492 42.03 19.22 0.51
C PRO A 492 40.99 19.51 -0.57
N VAL A 493 41.40 19.30 -1.82
CA VAL A 493 40.53 19.48 -2.99
C VAL A 493 40.27 18.11 -3.60
N VAL A 494 39.00 17.72 -3.74
CA VAL A 494 38.64 16.42 -4.31
C VAL A 494 37.93 16.64 -5.64
N TYR A 495 38.51 16.15 -6.73
CA TYR A 495 37.83 16.04 -8.00
C TYR A 495 37.06 14.71 -8.06
N CYS A 496 35.74 14.80 -8.13
CA CYS A 496 34.80 13.70 -8.03
C CYS A 496 34.11 13.48 -9.38
N VAL A 497 34.37 12.35 -10.03
CA VAL A 497 33.69 11.97 -11.28
C VAL A 497 32.47 11.12 -10.94
N VAL A 498 31.29 11.54 -11.39
CA VAL A 498 30.03 10.85 -11.12
C VAL A 498 29.37 10.46 -12.44
N GLY A 499 28.99 9.20 -12.60
CA GLY A 499 28.27 8.75 -13.80
C GLY A 499 27.41 7.54 -13.51
N THR A 500 26.79 6.95 -14.52
CA THR A 500 26.02 5.70 -14.40
C THR A 500 26.76 4.49 -14.95
N GLN A 501 27.79 4.69 -15.77
CA GLN A 501 28.60 3.62 -16.35
C GLN A 501 29.92 3.41 -15.58
N HIS A 502 30.07 2.26 -14.94
CA HIS A 502 31.27 1.94 -14.14
C HIS A 502 32.58 1.98 -14.95
N ALA A 503 32.63 1.34 -16.11
CA ALA A 503 33.84 1.32 -16.94
C ALA A 503 34.28 2.72 -17.35
N ARG A 504 33.33 3.61 -17.68
CA ARG A 504 33.60 4.99 -18.08
C ARG A 504 34.09 5.85 -16.91
N VAL A 505 33.40 5.79 -15.77
CA VAL A 505 33.83 6.51 -14.57
C VAL A 505 35.23 6.04 -14.15
N ARG A 506 35.51 4.73 -14.18
CA ARG A 506 36.84 4.17 -13.89
C ARG A 506 37.91 4.70 -14.85
N ALA A 507 37.63 4.74 -16.15
CA ALA A 507 38.56 5.27 -17.15
C ALA A 507 38.85 6.76 -16.93
N LEU A 508 37.83 7.58 -16.67
CA LEU A 508 37.97 9.01 -16.40
C LEU A 508 38.73 9.29 -15.10
N VAL A 509 38.48 8.51 -14.05
CA VAL A 509 39.22 8.58 -12.79
C VAL A 509 40.68 8.23 -13.00
N GLY A 510 40.98 7.13 -13.70
CA GLY A 510 42.36 6.71 -13.99
C GLY A 510 43.12 7.76 -14.81
N GLU A 511 42.46 8.35 -15.81
CA GLU A 511 43.03 9.44 -16.59
C GLU A 511 43.31 10.69 -15.74
N ALA A 512 42.33 11.12 -14.94
CA ALA A 512 42.49 12.28 -14.08
C ALA A 512 43.56 12.07 -13.00
N LYS A 513 43.68 10.87 -12.43
CA LYS A 513 44.75 10.50 -11.50
C LYS A 513 46.12 10.57 -12.16
N ARG A 514 46.31 9.93 -13.32
CA ARG A 514 47.57 9.98 -14.07
C ARG A 514 47.98 11.42 -14.35
N ARG A 515 47.04 12.24 -14.82
CA ARG A 515 47.30 13.65 -15.12
C ARG A 515 47.64 14.47 -13.88
N LEU A 516 46.99 14.19 -12.76
CA LEU A 516 47.30 14.85 -11.50
C LEU A 516 48.72 14.52 -11.03
N GLU A 517 49.13 13.26 -11.14
CA GLU A 517 50.49 12.84 -10.78
C GLU A 517 51.55 13.44 -11.72
N GLU A 518 51.27 13.55 -13.03
CA GLU A 518 52.11 14.31 -13.96
C GLU A 518 52.32 15.75 -13.48
N LEU A 519 51.23 16.45 -13.11
CA LEU A 519 51.29 17.84 -12.63
C LEU A 519 52.01 17.98 -11.29
N LYS A 520 51.87 17.01 -10.38
CA LYS A 520 52.60 16.99 -9.10
C LYS A 520 54.11 16.79 -9.29
N GLY A 521 54.50 16.11 -10.37
CA GLY A 521 55.90 15.86 -10.73
C GLY A 521 56.61 17.04 -11.40
N LEU A 522 55.88 18.05 -11.88
CA LEU A 522 56.48 19.23 -12.50
C LEU A 522 57.16 20.13 -11.47
N GLU A 523 58.26 20.77 -11.87
CA GLU A 523 58.87 21.84 -11.08
C GLU A 523 57.97 23.09 -11.08
N ALA A 524 58.12 23.96 -10.06
CA ALA A 524 57.21 25.10 -9.89
C ALA A 524 57.11 25.97 -11.16
N ARG A 525 58.26 26.28 -11.79
CA ARG A 525 58.30 27.06 -13.03
C ARG A 525 57.55 26.37 -14.18
N GLU A 526 57.77 25.07 -14.38
CA GLU A 526 57.11 24.28 -15.43
C GLU A 526 55.61 24.18 -15.18
N LEU A 527 55.20 24.00 -13.93
CA LEU A 527 53.80 24.03 -13.52
C LEU A 527 53.18 25.41 -13.76
N GLY A 528 53.92 26.49 -13.50
CA GLY A 528 53.49 27.86 -13.80
C GLY A 528 53.19 28.08 -15.28
N GLU A 529 54.09 27.60 -16.15
CA GLU A 529 53.91 27.60 -17.61
C GLU A 529 52.72 26.72 -18.03
N GLU A 530 52.65 25.49 -17.51
CA GLU A 530 51.58 24.53 -17.80
C GLU A 530 50.22 24.96 -17.24
N MET A 531 50.15 25.85 -16.25
CA MET A 531 48.91 26.31 -15.64
C MET A 531 48.54 27.75 -16.00
N TYR A 532 49.40 28.44 -16.76
CA TYR A 532 49.32 29.89 -17.03
C TYR A 532 49.20 30.73 -15.74
N VAL A 533 50.02 30.38 -14.75
CA VAL A 533 50.12 31.07 -13.48
C VAL A 533 51.40 31.93 -13.50
N ARG A 534 51.38 33.12 -12.88
CA ARG A 534 52.58 33.97 -12.81
C ARG A 534 53.67 33.23 -12.04
N GLU A 535 54.93 33.43 -12.41
CA GLU A 535 56.08 32.78 -11.76
C GLU A 535 56.10 33.00 -10.24
N ALA A 536 55.70 34.20 -9.78
CA ALA A 536 55.57 34.51 -8.36
C ALA A 536 54.51 33.68 -7.59
N ASP A 537 53.54 33.11 -8.30
CA ASP A 537 52.43 32.31 -7.76
C ASP A 537 52.64 30.80 -7.98
N ALA A 538 53.74 30.40 -8.62
CA ALA A 538 54.01 29.03 -9.05
C ALA A 538 54.18 28.04 -7.89
N GLU A 539 54.87 28.46 -6.82
CA GLU A 539 55.02 27.63 -5.62
C GLU A 539 53.70 27.39 -4.89
N GLU A 540 52.83 28.41 -4.82
CA GLU A 540 51.50 28.27 -4.24
C GLU A 540 50.61 27.36 -5.11
N ALA A 541 50.74 27.44 -6.44
CA ALA A 541 50.07 26.52 -7.36
C ALA A 541 50.54 25.07 -7.15
N ARG A 542 51.85 24.84 -7.01
CA ARG A 542 52.44 23.52 -6.72
C ARG A 542 51.92 22.96 -5.41
N ARG A 543 51.97 23.76 -4.35
CA ARG A 543 51.44 23.41 -3.03
C ARG A 543 49.97 23.01 -3.09
N ARG A 544 49.15 23.79 -3.81
CA ARG A 544 47.71 23.50 -3.98
C ARG A 544 47.45 22.23 -4.78
N ILE A 545 48.14 22.02 -5.89
CA ILE A 545 48.01 20.80 -6.70
C ILE A 545 48.37 19.56 -5.90
N GLY A 546 49.35 19.65 -5.00
CA GLY A 546 49.68 18.57 -4.06
C GLY A 546 48.51 18.13 -3.17
N MET A 547 47.53 19.01 -2.95
CA MET A 547 46.36 18.75 -2.10
C MET A 547 45.16 18.19 -2.86
N PHE A 548 45.30 18.00 -4.18
CA PHE A 548 44.22 17.47 -4.99
C PHE A 548 44.16 15.95 -4.86
N GLY A 549 42.94 15.42 -4.78
CA GLY A 549 42.62 14.01 -4.89
C GLY A 549 41.60 13.78 -6.00
N VAL A 550 41.53 12.56 -6.52
CA VAL A 550 40.57 12.16 -7.55
C VAL A 550 39.82 10.92 -7.09
N VAL A 551 38.49 10.98 -7.15
CA VAL A 551 37.60 9.86 -6.80
C VAL A 551 36.49 9.71 -7.84
N GLY A 552 35.90 8.52 -7.91
CA GLY A 552 34.80 8.22 -8.84
C GLY A 552 33.63 7.55 -8.15
N TYR A 553 32.42 7.89 -8.59
CA TYR A 553 31.20 7.23 -8.13
C TYR A 553 30.30 6.85 -9.30
N THR A 554 29.72 5.66 -9.21
CA THR A 554 28.61 5.25 -10.07
C THR A 554 27.29 5.38 -9.33
N PHE A 555 26.31 6.02 -9.95
CA PHE A 555 24.95 6.02 -9.44
C PHE A 555 24.24 4.72 -9.85
N HIS A 556 23.86 3.94 -8.85
CA HIS A 556 22.98 2.78 -8.98
C HIS A 556 21.63 3.11 -8.35
N TYR A 557 20.52 2.86 -9.04
CA TYR A 557 19.19 3.14 -8.52
C TYR A 557 18.91 2.47 -7.16
N ARG A 558 19.42 1.24 -6.96
CA ARG A 558 19.26 0.46 -5.71
C ARG A 558 20.24 0.87 -4.60
N LEU A 559 21.51 1.08 -4.94
CA LEU A 559 22.59 1.25 -3.96
C LEU A 559 22.95 2.72 -3.70
N GLY A 560 22.40 3.65 -4.50
CA GLY A 560 22.83 5.03 -4.52
C GLY A 560 24.21 5.17 -5.19
N PHE A 561 25.03 6.09 -4.70
CA PHE A 561 26.38 6.29 -5.21
C PHE A 561 27.34 5.24 -4.63
N VAL A 562 27.93 4.44 -5.52
CA VAL A 562 28.94 3.42 -5.18
C VAL A 562 30.29 3.92 -5.65
N GLU A 563 31.29 3.87 -4.77
CA GLU A 563 32.65 4.27 -5.13
C GLU A 563 33.24 3.30 -6.15
N VAL A 564 33.88 3.85 -7.18
CA VAL A 564 34.60 3.07 -8.18
C VAL A 564 35.97 2.74 -7.61
N SER A 565 36.12 1.52 -7.06
CA SER A 565 37.41 0.99 -6.65
C SER A 565 38.31 0.74 -7.87
N GLU A 566 39.61 0.99 -7.70
CA GLU A 566 40.62 0.73 -8.73
C GLU A 566 40.79 -0.73 -9.11
#